data_AF-A0A925LQW0-F1
#
_entry.id   AF-A0A925LQW0-F1
#
_cell.length_a   1.000
_cell.length_b   1.000
_cell.length_c   1.000
_cell.angle_alpha   90.00
_cell.angle_beta   90.00
_cell.angle_gamma   90.00
#
_symmetry.space_group_name_H-M   'P 1'
#
loop_
_entity.id
_entity.type
_entity.pdbx_description
1 polymer ?
#
loop_
_entity_poly.entity_id
_entity_poly.type
_entity_poly.pdbx_seq_one_letter_code
_entity_poly.pdbx_strand_id
1 'polypeptide(L)'
;MSKQPKPYYRKFTESWYFSTGGKQVNLGKDKAAAFKKFHEMTASTRSVQATISTVYDLSQAYLAWCQDNRASGTFENQKRYLKTFIAAIGKRLKNSDLRKHHVLNWSVGCGTTTSQNDAISVVQRMFNWAIQHEYLDQSPIAKIQK
;
A
#
# COMPACT_ATOMS: atom_id res chain seq x y z
N MET A 1 -16.90 9.42 5.95
CA MET A 1 -17.56 8.09 5.82
C MET A 1 -17.19 7.50 4.48
N SER A 2 -16.28 6.53 4.46
CA SER A 2 -15.82 5.90 3.21
C SER A 2 -16.92 4.99 2.69
N LYS A 3 -17.50 5.31 1.53
CA LYS A 3 -18.47 4.44 0.87
C LYS A 3 -17.76 3.12 0.57
N GLN A 4 -18.23 2.01 1.13
CA GLN A 4 -17.77 0.69 0.70
C GLN A 4 -17.90 0.62 -0.82
N PRO A 5 -16.83 0.23 -1.53
CA PRO A 5 -16.88 0.20 -2.96
C PRO A 5 -17.89 -0.90 -3.36
N LYS A 6 -18.91 -0.54 -4.14
CA LYS A 6 -19.95 -1.45 -4.62
C LYS A 6 -19.73 -1.70 -6.11
N PRO A 7 -19.85 -2.95 -6.59
CA PRO A 7 -19.88 -3.25 -8.02
C PRO A 7 -20.98 -2.42 -8.71
N TYR A 8 -20.67 -1.84 -9.86
CA TYR A 8 -21.60 -1.08 -10.68
C TYR A 8 -21.62 -1.58 -12.12
N TYR A 9 -22.79 -1.54 -12.75
CA TYR A 9 -22.96 -1.96 -14.13
C TYR A 9 -22.62 -0.82 -15.10
N ARG A 10 -21.77 -1.10 -16.11
CA ARG A 10 -21.41 -0.14 -17.15
C ARG A 10 -22.15 -0.47 -18.44
N LYS A 11 -23.06 0.43 -18.86
CA LYS A 11 -23.91 0.24 -20.05
C LYS A 11 -23.12 0.08 -21.36
N PHE A 12 -21.99 0.77 -21.51
CA PHE A 12 -21.20 0.76 -22.75
C PHE A 12 -20.53 -0.60 -23.07
N THR A 13 -20.06 -1.30 -22.04
CA THR A 13 -19.38 -2.61 -22.19
C THR A 13 -20.24 -3.79 -21.70
N GLU A 14 -21.48 -3.49 -21.31
CA GLU A 14 -22.45 -4.45 -20.75
C GLU A 14 -21.85 -5.37 -19.67
N SER A 15 -20.97 -4.81 -18.85
CA SER A 15 -20.19 -5.54 -17.85
C SER A 15 -20.24 -4.85 -16.51
N TRP A 16 -20.12 -5.65 -15.45
CA TRP A 16 -19.97 -5.20 -14.08
C TRP A 16 -18.52 -4.79 -13.82
N TYR A 17 -18.35 -3.64 -13.19
CA TYR A 17 -17.06 -3.11 -12.78
C TYR A 17 -17.04 -2.86 -11.29
N PHE A 18 -15.85 -2.87 -10.73
CA PHE A 18 -15.59 -2.50 -9.35
C PHE A 18 -14.43 -1.51 -9.31
N SER A 19 -14.64 -0.38 -8.64
CA SER A 19 -13.61 0.66 -8.47
C SER A 19 -12.96 0.51 -7.11
N THR A 20 -11.66 0.24 -7.11
CA THR A 20 -10.83 0.12 -5.91
C THR A 20 -9.50 0.81 -6.14
N GLY A 21 -9.02 1.59 -5.17
CA GLY A 21 -7.71 2.26 -5.25
C GLY A 21 -7.49 3.14 -6.48
N GLY A 22 -8.56 3.69 -7.10
CA GLY A 22 -8.47 4.49 -8.33
C GLY A 22 -8.36 3.68 -9.64
N LYS A 23 -8.42 2.34 -9.58
CA LYS A 23 -8.48 1.45 -10.75
C LYS A 23 -9.88 0.83 -10.91
N GLN A 24 -10.29 0.61 -12.15
CA GLN A 24 -11.54 -0.07 -12.49
C GLN A 24 -11.24 -1.52 -12.90
N VAL A 25 -11.71 -2.48 -12.11
CA VAL A 25 -11.58 -3.92 -12.38
C VAL A 25 -12.86 -4.41 -13.05
N ASN A 26 -12.73 -5.14 -14.17
CA ASN A 26 -13.87 -5.77 -14.84
C ASN A 26 -14.21 -7.11 -14.14
N LEU A 27 -15.44 -7.23 -13.65
CA LEU A 27 -15.95 -8.42 -12.97
C LEU A 27 -16.70 -9.39 -13.90
N GLY A 28 -17.05 -8.95 -15.11
CA GLY A 28 -17.75 -9.74 -16.13
C GLY A 28 -19.19 -9.27 -16.39
N LYS A 29 -19.85 -9.88 -17.38
CA LYS A 29 -21.20 -9.51 -17.83
C LYS A 29 -22.31 -9.99 -16.89
N ASP A 30 -22.10 -11.15 -16.26
CA ASP A 30 -23.09 -11.76 -15.38
C ASP A 30 -23.07 -11.14 -13.97
N LYS A 31 -24.26 -10.75 -13.49
CA LYS A 31 -24.42 -10.11 -12.18
C LYS A 31 -24.05 -11.05 -11.03
N ALA A 32 -24.51 -12.30 -11.05
CA ALA A 32 -24.27 -13.23 -9.96
C ALA A 32 -22.78 -13.60 -9.88
N ALA A 33 -22.15 -13.87 -11.03
CA ALA A 33 -20.72 -14.14 -11.12
C ALA A 33 -19.87 -12.93 -10.71
N ALA A 34 -20.28 -11.72 -11.07
CA ALA A 34 -19.59 -10.48 -10.68
C ALA A 34 -19.64 -10.25 -9.17
N PHE A 35 -20.81 -10.44 -8.53
CA PHE A 35 -20.95 -10.32 -7.09
C PHE A 35 -20.20 -11.42 -6.33
N LYS A 36 -20.17 -12.65 -6.86
CA LYS A 36 -19.37 -13.75 -6.29
C LYS A 36 -17.87 -13.43 -6.33
N LYS A 37 -17.34 -13.03 -7.50
CA LYS A 37 -15.94 -12.58 -7.64
C LYS A 37 -15.61 -11.41 -6.72
N PHE A 38 -16.52 -10.44 -6.60
CA PHE A 38 -16.37 -9.33 -5.67
C PHE A 38 -16.28 -9.82 -4.22
N HIS A 39 -17.16 -10.75 -3.80
CA HIS A 39 -17.13 -11.32 -2.45
C HIS A 39 -15.85 -12.11 -2.18
N GLU A 40 -15.38 -12.93 -3.14
CA GLU A 40 -14.15 -13.71 -3.05
C GLU A 40 -12.91 -12.80 -2.93
N MET A 41 -12.82 -11.75 -3.75
CA MET A 41 -11.77 -10.74 -3.65
C MET A 41 -11.83 -10.03 -2.29
N THR A 42 -13.00 -9.53 -1.89
CA THR A 42 -13.16 -8.76 -0.65
C THR A 42 -12.84 -9.60 0.60
N ALA A 43 -13.23 -10.88 0.62
CA ALA A 43 -12.95 -11.79 1.72
C ALA A 43 -11.44 -12.10 1.84
N SER A 44 -10.78 -12.33 0.70
CA SER A 44 -9.35 -12.61 0.64
C SER A 44 -8.55 -11.39 1.12
N THR A 45 -8.85 -10.20 0.58
CA THR A 45 -8.22 -8.94 0.97
C THR A 45 -8.41 -8.65 2.46
N ARG A 46 -9.61 -8.89 3.01
CA ARG A 46 -9.88 -8.68 4.45
C ARG A 46 -9.02 -9.56 5.37
N SER A 47 -8.70 -10.79 4.95
CA SER A 47 -7.81 -11.67 5.73
C SER A 47 -6.36 -11.19 5.70
N VAL A 48 -5.91 -10.66 4.55
CA VAL A 48 -4.55 -10.13 4.44
C VAL A 48 -4.42 -8.78 5.15
N GLN A 49 -5.46 -7.94 5.12
CA GLN A 49 -5.52 -6.70 5.91
C GLN A 49 -5.41 -6.95 7.42
N ALA A 50 -6.03 -8.02 7.92
CA ALA A 50 -5.97 -8.39 9.32
C ALA A 50 -4.55 -8.84 9.73
N THR A 51 -3.79 -9.40 8.78
CA THR A 51 -2.40 -9.82 8.98
C THR A 51 -1.42 -8.64 8.88
N ILE A 52 -1.67 -7.70 7.96
CA ILE A 52 -0.83 -6.51 7.73
C ILE A 52 -1.35 -5.32 8.54
N SER A 53 -1.33 -5.45 9.86
CA SER A 53 -1.84 -4.41 10.76
C SER A 53 -0.79 -3.35 11.11
N THR A 54 0.49 -3.71 11.07
CA THR A 54 1.61 -2.83 11.41
C THR A 54 2.40 -2.36 10.21
N VAL A 55 3.13 -1.25 10.39
CA VAL A 55 4.07 -0.74 9.38
C VAL A 55 5.21 -1.75 9.14
N TYR A 56 5.56 -2.53 10.17
CA TYR A 56 6.55 -3.59 10.04
C TYR A 56 6.07 -4.71 9.11
N ASP A 57 4.87 -5.24 9.33
CA ASP A 57 4.33 -6.31 8.47
C ASP A 57 4.23 -5.84 7.02
N LEU A 58 3.81 -4.58 6.83
CA LEU A 58 3.74 -3.98 5.51
C LEU A 58 5.12 -3.86 4.86
N SER A 59 6.14 -3.49 5.64
CA SER A 59 7.52 -3.41 5.16
C SER A 59 8.05 -4.77 4.70
N GLN A 60 7.71 -5.85 5.42
CA GLN A 60 8.15 -7.20 5.05
C GLN A 60 7.44 -7.68 3.78
N ALA A 61 6.12 -7.50 3.68
CA ALA A 61 5.36 -7.85 2.48
C ALA A 61 5.87 -7.09 1.23
N TYR A 62 6.20 -5.80 1.40
CA TYR A 62 6.77 -5.00 0.32
C TYR A 62 8.17 -5.45 -0.09
N LEU A 63 9.02 -5.80 0.88
CA LEU A 63 10.38 -6.27 0.60
C LEU A 63 10.36 -7.61 -0.12
N ALA A 64 9.50 -8.55 0.28
CA ALA A 64 9.30 -9.82 -0.42
C ALA A 64 8.91 -9.56 -1.89
N TRP A 65 7.93 -8.67 -2.13
CA TRP A 65 7.54 -8.31 -3.48
C TRP A 65 8.68 -7.63 -4.26
N CYS A 66 9.45 -6.72 -3.64
CA CYS A 66 10.58 -6.08 -4.29
C CYS A 66 11.70 -7.06 -4.66
N GLN A 67 11.93 -8.10 -3.86
CA GLN A 67 12.94 -9.11 -4.15
C GLN A 67 12.63 -9.85 -5.46
N ASP A 68 11.36 -10.15 -5.70
CA ASP A 68 10.93 -10.90 -6.89
C ASP A 68 10.73 -10.01 -8.13
N ASN A 69 10.45 -8.71 -7.94
CA ASN A 69 9.99 -7.83 -9.02
C ASN A 69 10.98 -6.70 -9.37
N ARG A 70 12.08 -6.51 -8.62
CA ARG A 70 13.02 -5.39 -8.81
C ARG A 70 14.46 -5.88 -8.89
N ALA A 71 15.30 -5.06 -9.52
CA ALA A 71 16.74 -5.31 -9.56
C ALA A 71 17.35 -5.32 -8.14
N SER A 72 18.34 -6.20 -7.93
CA SER A 72 19.00 -6.43 -6.64
C SER A 72 19.51 -5.14 -5.99
N GLY A 73 20.14 -4.25 -6.74
CA GLY A 73 20.62 -2.96 -6.22
C GLY A 73 19.48 -2.04 -5.71
N THR A 74 18.30 -2.10 -6.35
CA THR A 74 17.13 -1.33 -5.90
C THR A 74 16.50 -1.97 -4.66
N PHE A 75 16.49 -3.30 -4.58
CA PHE A 75 16.03 -4.04 -3.40
C PHE A 75 16.89 -3.72 -2.17
N GLU A 76 18.22 -3.79 -2.29
CA GLU A 76 19.12 -3.53 -1.15
C GLU A 76 19.01 -2.11 -0.62
N ASN A 77 18.87 -1.11 -1.49
CA ASN A 77 18.69 0.27 -1.06
C ASN A 77 17.34 0.47 -0.32
N GLN A 78 16.27 -0.16 -0.81
CA GLN A 78 14.97 -0.12 -0.15
C GLN A 78 15.00 -0.82 1.20
N LYS A 79 15.62 -2.01 1.28
CA LYS A 79 15.82 -2.77 2.51
C LYS A 79 16.60 -1.97 3.54
N ARG A 80 17.66 -1.27 3.13
CA ARG A 80 18.45 -0.40 4.00
C ARG A 80 17.60 0.70 4.64
N TYR A 81 16.85 1.46 3.84
CA TYR A 81 16.01 2.55 4.37
C TYR A 81 14.83 2.05 5.20
N LEU A 82 14.15 0.98 4.77
CA LEU A 82 13.03 0.43 5.54
C LEU A 82 13.50 -0.15 6.87
N LYS A 83 14.68 -0.78 6.92
CA LYS A 83 15.27 -1.28 8.17
C LYS A 83 15.53 -0.15 9.17
N THR A 84 16.15 0.95 8.73
CA THR A 84 16.41 2.09 9.63
C THR A 84 15.12 2.82 10.02
N PHE A 85 14.14 2.90 9.11
CA PHE A 85 12.84 3.48 9.41
C PHE A 85 12.09 2.70 10.49
N ILE A 86 11.96 1.38 10.33
CA ILE A 86 11.32 0.50 11.34
C ILE A 86 12.06 0.56 12.68
N ALA A 87 13.40 0.68 12.66
CA ALA A 87 14.17 0.85 13.89
C ALA A 87 13.83 2.16 14.62
N ALA A 88 13.51 3.24 13.90
CA ALA A 88 13.14 4.52 14.48
C ALA A 88 11.69 4.59 14.98
N ILE A 89 10.73 4.00 14.26
CA ILE A 89 9.30 4.06 14.62
C ILE A 89 8.83 2.90 15.51
N GLY A 90 9.62 1.83 15.59
CA GLY A 90 9.28 0.60 16.29
C GLY A 90 8.38 -0.36 15.47
N LYS A 91 8.50 -1.66 15.77
CA LYS A 91 7.80 -2.73 15.02
C LYS A 91 6.29 -2.81 15.30
N ARG A 92 5.82 -2.20 16.39
CA ARG A 92 4.43 -2.30 16.86
C ARG A 92 3.53 -1.17 16.35
N LEU A 93 4.09 -0.18 15.64
CA LEU A 93 3.31 0.95 15.15
C LEU A 93 2.33 0.49 14.08
N LYS A 94 1.04 0.77 14.30
CA LYS A 94 -0.03 0.45 13.35
C LYS A 94 0.04 1.36 12.14
N ASN A 95 -0.42 0.85 10.99
CA ASN A 95 -0.54 1.65 9.76
C ASN A 95 -1.42 2.90 9.94
N SER A 96 -2.46 2.81 10.79
CA SER A 96 -3.36 3.92 11.12
C SER A 96 -2.75 4.99 12.00
N ASP A 97 -1.71 4.65 12.78
CA ASP A 97 -1.09 5.53 13.78
C ASP A 97 0.15 6.23 13.23
N LEU A 98 0.62 5.82 12.06
CA LEU A 98 1.67 6.52 11.36
C LEU A 98 1.22 7.96 11.02
N ARG A 99 2.15 8.90 11.17
CA ARG A 99 1.95 10.33 10.94
C ARG A 99 3.16 10.86 10.19
N LYS A 100 2.98 11.97 9.48
CA LYS A 100 4.04 12.59 8.65
C LYS A 100 5.30 12.92 9.46
N HIS A 101 5.16 13.39 10.69
CA HIS A 101 6.30 13.76 11.53
C HIS A 101 7.22 12.57 11.84
N HIS A 102 6.68 11.34 11.95
CA HIS A 102 7.52 10.15 12.15
C HIS A 102 8.49 9.94 10.99
N VAL A 103 8.03 10.16 9.76
CA VAL A 103 8.86 10.03 8.55
C VAL A 103 9.85 11.19 8.45
N LEU A 104 9.41 12.42 8.69
CA LEU A 104 10.27 13.62 8.62
C LEU A 104 11.36 13.62 9.70
N ASN A 105 11.01 13.26 10.94
CA ASN A 105 11.99 13.21 12.04
C ASN A 105 13.05 12.12 11.80
N TRP A 106 12.64 10.97 11.27
CA TRP A 106 13.57 9.91 10.90
C TRP A 106 14.45 10.29 9.70
N SER A 107 13.89 10.97 8.70
CA SER A 107 14.64 11.32 7.48
C SER A 107 15.81 12.25 7.79
N VAL A 108 15.71 13.13 8.80
CA VAL A 108 16.84 13.97 9.24
C VAL A 108 18.07 13.11 9.62
N GLY A 109 17.86 11.93 10.19
CA GLY A 109 18.94 11.00 10.55
C GLY A 109 19.56 10.24 9.36
N CYS A 110 19.03 10.39 8.14
CA CYS A 110 19.50 9.67 6.95
C CYS A 110 20.66 10.36 6.21
N GLY A 111 21.09 11.55 6.67
CA GLY A 111 22.25 12.27 6.11
C GLY A 111 21.86 13.49 5.28
N THR A 112 22.46 13.63 4.09
CA THR A 112 22.28 14.79 3.19
C THR A 112 20.86 14.88 2.64
N THR A 113 20.41 16.08 2.25
CA THR A 113 19.08 16.33 1.67
C THR A 113 18.68 15.34 0.58
N THR A 114 19.62 14.96 -0.31
CA THR A 114 19.38 13.93 -1.34
C THR A 114 19.05 12.57 -0.73
N SER A 115 19.82 12.13 0.27
CA SER A 115 19.58 10.88 0.99
C SER A 115 18.27 10.89 1.77
N GLN A 116 17.89 12.04 2.33
CA GLN A 116 16.60 12.23 3.00
C GLN A 116 15.45 12.09 1.99
N ASN A 117 15.58 12.71 0.81
CA ASN A 117 14.59 12.63 -0.25
C ASN A 117 14.42 11.21 -0.79
N ASP A 118 15.51 10.46 -0.93
CA ASP A 118 15.48 9.05 -1.32
C ASP A 118 14.80 8.20 -0.25
N ALA A 119 15.16 8.39 1.02
CA ALA A 119 14.58 7.70 2.16
C ALA A 119 13.05 7.91 2.24
N ILE A 120 12.58 9.16 2.12
CA ILE A 120 11.15 9.50 2.08
C ILE A 120 10.48 8.85 0.87
N SER A 121 11.14 8.88 -0.30
CA SER A 121 10.61 8.29 -1.54
C SER A 121 10.41 6.77 -1.42
N VAL A 122 11.30 6.06 -0.73
CA VAL A 122 11.16 4.61 -0.47
C VAL A 122 9.93 4.33 0.40
N VAL A 123 9.75 5.08 1.49
CA VAL A 123 8.57 4.90 2.37
C VAL A 123 7.28 5.21 1.61
N GLN A 124 7.26 6.28 0.81
CA GLN A 124 6.13 6.61 -0.06
C GLN A 124 5.82 5.48 -1.06
N ARG A 125 6.83 4.88 -1.69
CA ARG A 125 6.64 3.76 -2.62
C ARG A 125 6.05 2.54 -1.93
N MET A 126 6.48 2.21 -0.71
CA MET A 126 5.90 1.14 0.09
C MET A 126 4.40 1.36 0.32
N PHE A 127 3.99 2.56 0.77
CA PHE A 127 2.57 2.87 1.00
C PHE A 127 1.75 2.93 -0.29
N ASN A 128 2.33 3.43 -1.38
CA ASN A 128 1.66 3.43 -2.68
C ASN A 128 1.47 2.01 -3.21
N TRP A 129 2.47 1.14 -3.05
CA TRP A 129 2.35 -0.29 -3.34
C TRP A 129 1.26 -0.94 -2.49
N ALA A 130 1.20 -0.61 -1.19
CA ALA A 130 0.16 -1.10 -0.28
C ALA A 130 -1.26 -0.76 -0.79
N ILE A 131 -1.46 0.48 -1.25
CA ILE A 131 -2.74 0.89 -1.84
C ILE A 131 -3.03 0.14 -3.14
N GLN A 132 -2.02 -0.01 -4.00
CA GLN A 132 -2.19 -0.69 -5.29
C GLN A 132 -2.52 -2.19 -5.14
N HIS A 133 -2.02 -2.82 -4.08
CA HIS A 133 -2.30 -4.21 -3.71
C HIS A 133 -3.43 -4.35 -2.70
N GLU A 134 -4.18 -3.27 -2.47
CA GLU A 134 -5.37 -3.24 -1.60
C GLU A 134 -5.10 -3.54 -0.12
N TYR A 135 -3.83 -3.51 0.33
CA TYR A 135 -3.43 -3.63 1.73
C TYR A 135 -3.78 -2.42 2.59
N LEU A 136 -4.05 -1.27 1.97
CA LEU A 136 -4.50 -0.05 2.63
C LEU A 136 -5.48 0.72 1.73
N ASP A 137 -6.56 1.25 2.32
CA ASP A 137 -7.51 2.10 1.59
C ASP A 137 -6.93 3.48 1.24
N GLN A 138 -6.07 4.02 2.12
CA GLN A 138 -5.46 5.34 1.99
C GLN A 138 -4.05 5.38 2.59
N SER A 139 -3.17 6.19 1.98
CA SER A 139 -1.81 6.38 2.48
C SER A 139 -1.83 7.41 3.63
N PRO A 140 -1.32 7.05 4.82
CA PRO A 140 -1.23 7.99 5.95
C PRO A 140 -0.25 9.15 5.68
N ILE A 141 0.53 9.06 4.60
CA ILE A 141 1.58 10.02 4.22
C ILE A 141 1.34 10.65 2.84
N ALA A 142 0.13 10.57 2.29
CA ALA A 142 -0.23 10.99 0.92
C ALA A 142 0.09 12.47 0.55
N LYS A 143 0.48 13.31 1.52
CA LYS A 143 0.77 14.74 1.32
C LYS A 143 2.08 15.18 2.02
N ILE A 144 3.10 14.33 2.05
CA ILE A 144 4.45 14.79 2.45
C ILE A 144 5.05 15.52 1.23
N GLN A 145 5.25 16.83 1.36
CA GLN A 145 6.10 17.58 0.43
C GLN A 145 7.56 17.18 0.69
N LYS A 146 8.29 16.90 -0.39
CA LYS A 146 9.73 16.64 -0.37
C LYS A 146 10.48 17.96 -0.27
#